data_AF-A0A7C1W246-F1
#
_entry.id   AF-A0A7C1W246-F1
#
_cell.length_a   1.000
_cell.length_b   1.000
_cell.length_c   1.000
_cell.angle_alpha   90.00
_cell.angle_beta   90.00
_cell.angle_gamma   90.00
#
_symmetry.space_group_name_H-M   'P 1'
#
loop_
_entity.id
_entity.type
_entity.pdbx_description
1 polymer ?
#
loop_
_entity_poly.entity_id
_entity_poly.type
_entity_poly.pdbx_seq_one_letter_code
_entity_poly.pdbx_strand_id
1 'polypeptide(L)' 'AQKIIPNLTKSLQQTKYAYQRGLYSYLDFLTARQELLAAKQDRIDAAEAALLYTAEIEQLTAQPLFMMVEGN' A
#
# COMPACT_ATOMS: atom_id res chain seq x y z
N ALA A 1 2.61 3.55 -12.33
CA ALA A 1 2.26 3.13 -10.95
C ALA A 1 3.48 3.28 -10.04
N GLN A 2 3.36 4.07 -8.98
CA GLN A 2 4.43 4.28 -7.99
C GLN A 2 4.76 2.93 -7.30
N LYS A 3 6.01 2.47 -7.33
CA LYS A 3 6.42 1.16 -6.78
C LYS A 3 6.75 1.22 -5.28
N ILE A 4 5.92 1.86 -4.45
CA ILE A 4 6.21 2.11 -3.02
C ILE A 4 6.42 0.80 -2.24
N ILE A 5 5.39 -0.06 -2.16
CA ILE A 5 5.46 -1.31 -1.40
C ILE A 5 6.59 -2.23 -1.90
N PRO A 6 6.79 -2.45 -3.23
CA PRO A 6 7.94 -3.21 -3.72
C PRO A 6 9.30 -2.62 -3.31
N ASN A 7 9.44 -1.30 -3.32
CA ASN A 7 10.69 -0.64 -2.93
C ASN A 7 10.95 -0.76 -1.42
N LEU A 8 9.93 -0.54 -0.58
CA LEU A 8 10.03 -0.72 0.87
C LEU A 8 10.30 -2.17 1.26
N THR A 9 9.77 -3.13 0.50
CA THR A 9 10.07 -4.55 0.69
C THR A 9 11.55 -4.84 0.45
N LYS A 10 12.15 -4.28 -0.62
CA LYS A 10 13.58 -4.39 -0.89
C LYS A 10 14.42 -3.68 0.18
N SER A 11 14.02 -2.49 0.61
CA SER A 11 14.67 -1.75 1.68
C SER A 11 14.70 -2.56 2.98
N LEU A 12 13.59 -3.19 3.36
CA LEU A 12 13.51 -4.07 4.53
C LEU A 12 14.46 -5.28 4.41
N GLN A 13 14.58 -5.87 3.21
CA GLN A 13 15.52 -6.98 2.99
C GLN A 13 16.97 -6.53 3.16
N GLN A 14 17.34 -5.37 2.60
CA GLN A 14 18.69 -4.81 2.67
C GLN A 14 19.07 -4.41 4.11
N THR A 15 18.18 -3.71 4.81
CA THR A 15 18.39 -3.29 6.21
C THR A 15 18.48 -4.49 7.15
N LYS A 16 17.65 -5.52 6.96
CA LYS A 16 17.76 -6.78 7.71
C LYS A 16 19.13 -7.43 7.50
N TYR A 17 19.59 -7.51 6.25
CA TYR A 17 20.90 -8.09 5.93
C TYR A 17 22.06 -7.30 6.56
N ALA A 18 22.02 -5.97 6.50
CA ALA A 18 23.02 -5.10 7.12
C ALA A 18 23.02 -5.20 8.65
N TYR A 19 21.84 -5.23 9.27
CA TYR A 19 21.68 -5.43 10.72
C TYR A 19 22.27 -6.76 11.18
N GLN A 20 21.97 -7.86 10.48
CA GLN A 20 22.51 -9.19 10.80
C GLN A 20 24.04 -9.26 10.73
N ARG A 21 24.68 -8.36 9.99
CA ARG A 21 26.13 -8.24 9.87
C ARG A 21 26.74 -7.21 10.83
N GLY A 22 25.92 -6.62 11.69
CA GLY A 22 26.34 -5.56 12.64
C GLY A 22 26.67 -4.23 11.97
N LEU A 23 26.33 -4.06 10.69
CA LEU A 23 26.61 -2.81 9.95
C LEU A 23 25.57 -1.73 10.26
N TYR A 24 24.33 -2.13 10.54
CA TYR A 24 23.20 -1.25 10.85
C TYR A 24 22.67 -1.55 12.25
N SER A 25 22.04 -0.57 12.88
CA SER A 25 21.43 -0.75 14.20
C SER A 25 20.10 -1.52 14.10
N TYR A 26 19.63 -2.05 15.23
CA TYR A 26 18.29 -2.63 15.31
C TYR A 26 17.20 -1.59 15.01
N LEU A 27 17.43 -0.33 15.39
CA LEU A 27 16.50 0.77 15.11
C LEU A 27 16.31 0.97 13.61
N ASP A 28 17.39 0.95 12.82
CA ASP A 28 17.29 1.09 11.35
C ASP A 28 16.45 -0.02 10.72
N PHE A 29 16.63 -1.26 11.16
CA PHE A 29 15.81 -2.39 10.72
C PHE A 29 14.35 -2.26 11.17
N LEU A 30 14.11 -1.81 12.41
CA LEU A 30 12.76 -1.61 12.94
C LEU A 30 12.02 -0.52 12.16
N THR A 31 12.68 0.60 11.86
CA THR A 31 12.12 1.69 11.07
C THR A 31 11.71 1.23 9.67
N ALA A 32 12.59 0.53 8.95
CA ALA A 32 12.25 -0.01 7.62
C ALA A 32 11.05 -0.97 7.65
N ARG A 33 10.89 -1.72 8.74
CA ARG A 33 9.73 -2.61 8.94
C ARG A 33 8.44 -1.82 9.19
N GLN A 34 8.52 -0.76 10.00
CA GLN A 34 7.38 0.12 10.29
C GLN A 34 6.91 0.86 9.03
N GLU A 35 7.83 1.38 8.22
CA GLU A 35 7.51 2.02 6.95
C GLU A 35 6.77 1.08 5.99
N LEU A 36 7.23 -0.17 5.86
CA LEU A 36 6.55 -1.16 5.02
C LEU A 36 5.15 -1.49 5.55
N LEU A 37 4.96 -1.54 6.87
CA LEU A 37 3.66 -1.80 7.47
C LEU A 37 2.70 -0.63 7.23
N ALA A 38 3.16 0.61 7.46
CA ALA A 38 2.39 1.82 7.20
C ALA A 38 1.94 1.89 5.73
N ALA A 39 2.85 1.71 4.77
CA ALA A 39 2.51 1.76 3.35
C ALA A 39 1.52 0.66 2.92
N LYS A 40 1.49 -0.49 3.61
CA LYS A 40 0.48 -1.52 3.37
C LYS A 40 -0.88 -1.12 3.94
N GLN A 41 -0.91 -0.51 5.12
CA GLN A 41 -2.13 -0.01 5.72
C GLN A 41 -2.74 1.10 4.86
N ASP A 42 -1.94 2.09 4.44
CA ASP A 42 -2.39 3.18 3.56
C ASP A 42 -3.03 2.66 2.26
N ARG A 43 -2.50 1.55 1.72
CA ARG A 43 -3.06 0.92 0.53
C ARG A 43 -4.42 0.26 0.80
N ILE A 44 -4.60 -0.34 1.97
CA ILE A 44 -5.88 -0.93 2.37
C ILE A 44 -6.91 0.19 2.55
N ASP A 45 -6.54 1.24 3.28
CA ASP A 45 -7.42 2.38 3.55
C ASP A 45 -7.83 3.09 2.25
N ALA A 46 -6.89 3.25 1.32
CA ALA A 46 -7.19 3.80 -0.01
C ALA A 46 -8.13 2.91 -0.83
N ALA A 47 -7.98 1.58 -0.75
CA ALA A 47 -8.86 0.65 -1.43
C ALA A 47 -10.28 0.64 -0.81
N GLU A 48 -10.36 0.71 0.52
CA GLU A 48 -11.62 0.86 1.24
C GLU A 48 -12.34 2.15 0.85
N ALA A 49 -11.63 3.28 0.86
CA ALA A 49 -12.17 4.57 0.44
C ALA A 49 -12.67 4.52 -1.01
N ALA A 50 -11.90 3.90 -1.92
CA ALA A 50 -12.32 3.74 -3.31
C ALA A 50 -13.62 2.94 -3.45
N LEU A 51 -13.79 1.85 -2.68
CA LEU A 51 -15.02 1.07 -2.66
C LEU A 51 -16.20 1.88 -2.11
N LEU A 52 -15.99 2.63 -1.02
CA LEU A 52 -17.02 3.49 -0.42
C LEU A 52 -17.47 4.58 -1.39
N TYR A 53 -16.53 5.29 -2.01
CA TYR A 53 -16.84 6.32 -3.01
C TYR A 53 -17.54 5.73 -4.24
N THR A 54 -17.15 4.52 -4.67
CA THR A 54 -17.84 3.83 -5.76
C THR A 54 -19.30 3.59 -5.37
N ALA A 55 -19.57 3.02 -4.19
CA ALA A 55 -20.93 2.79 -3.72
C ALA A 55 -21.75 4.08 -3.57
N GLU A 56 -21.14 5.17 -3.07
CA GLU A 56 -21.78 6.47 -2.96
C GLU A 56 -22.15 7.05 -4.33
N ILE A 57 -21.25 6.97 -5.32
CA ILE A 57 -21.54 7.40 -6.70
C ILE A 57 -22.68 6.56 -7.30
N GLU A 58 -22.67 5.24 -7.10
CA GLU A 58 -23.74 4.36 -7.57
C GLU A 58 -25.09 4.73 -6.94
N GLN A 59 -25.11 5.02 -5.64
CA GLN A 59 -26.31 5.47 -4.93
C GLN A 59 -26.83 6.82 -5.47
N LEU A 60 -25.93 7.79 -5.70
CA LEU A 60 -26.30 9.13 -6.17
C LEU A 60 -26.76 9.15 -7.63
N THR A 61 -26.18 8.29 -8.47
CA THR A 61 -26.50 8.22 -9.91
C THR A 61 -27.58 7.21 -10.25
N ALA A 62 -27.90 6.29 -9.33
CA ALA A 62 -28.72 5.11 -9.57
C ALA A 62 -28.23 4.25 -10.75
N GLN A 63 -26.93 4.30 -11.05
CA GLN A 63 -26.28 3.55 -12.14
C GLN A 63 -25.10 2.76 -11.58
N PRO A 64 -24.96 1.47 -11.94
CA PRO A 64 -23.80 0.68 -11.55
C PRO A 64 -22.56 1.12 -12.34
N LEU A 65 -21.48 1.48 -11.64
CA LEU A 65 -20.22 1.88 -12.27
C LEU A 65 -19.47 0.68 -12.86
N PHE A 66 -19.68 -0.50 -12.29
CA PHE A 66 -19.02 -1.73 -12.75
C PHE A 66 -19.42 -2.11 -14.19
N MET A 67 -20.62 -1.74 -14.65
CA MET A 67 -21.08 -1.96 -16.03
C MET A 67 -20.58 -0.90 -17.02
N MET A 68 -20.05 0.24 -16.54
CA MET A 68 -19.59 1.34 -17.40
C MET A 68 -18.19 1.09 -17.99
N VAL A 69 -17.45 0.10 -17.47
CA VAL A 69 -16.06 -0.22 -17.88
C VAL A 69 -16.00 -1.32 -18.95
N GLU A 70 -17.03 -2.18 -19.12
CA GLU A 70 -17.07 -3.19 -20.20
C GLU A 70 -17.67 -2.68 -21.53
N GLY A 71 -17.95 -1.37 -21.63
CA GLY A 71 -18.59 -0.76 -22.79
C GLY A 71 -17.66 0.01 -23.75
N ASN A 72 -16.35 -0.29 -23.78
CA ASN A 72 -15.38 0.30 -24.73
C ASN A 72 -14.39 -0.73 -25.27
#